data_AF-A0A7W0N2A9-F1
#
_entry.id   AF-A0A7W0N2A9-F1
#
_cell.length_a   1.000
_cell.length_b   1.000
_cell.length_c   1.000
_cell.angle_alpha   90.00
_cell.angle_beta   90.00
_cell.angle_gamma   90.00
#
_symmetry.space_group_name_H-M   'P 1'
#
loop_
_entity.id
_entity.type
_entity.pdbx_description
1 polymer ?
#
loop_
_entity_poly.entity_id
_entity_poly.type
_entity_poly.pdbx_seq_one_letter_code
_entity_poly.pdbx_strand_id
1 'polypeptide(L)'
;GGLAAAAWVAFAIVPGERSALAAGGLTVCVLATGAAVLLQPALQRARRLDGELDRAEERLRGYVAREAAARGVELEQLLTRARAESLALLADQERRIAEERRTELAARERDVSGALAETLAETRRSLEARLAAWSDDLERAEAALSRQVAQVGERQERQLRETQARIDAKLERLDGATEEQRLAHLRLRDEITRSGQTLKAELAIEHEQHAAERRRELHELADGLGSRERELRARIEREQSEVAQSIQAGFVEIERKALESLERSVRNASKSYADATAQTFAESVKGAREDAARRFSRELDHAGETVSREAATILADRLAQVGNTGAQRLEKRMAEMAGQIERQQEEVVAGLRQRLAAAEAELRRNLQAIAAEGEGERAVLEARLGELTRRIDEAVIQARRRLDALEHQRVER
;
A
#
# COMPACT_ATOMS: atom_id res chain seq x y z
N GLY A 1 136.15 16.57 -127.09
CA GLY A 1 136.12 17.31 -128.36
C GLY A 1 137.47 17.25 -129.04
N GLY A 2 137.93 18.37 -129.62
CA GLY A 2 139.04 18.42 -130.59
C GLY A 2 140.34 17.70 -130.21
N LEU A 3 140.80 17.77 -128.95
CA LEU A 3 142.05 17.11 -128.52
C LEU A 3 142.04 15.59 -128.71
N ALA A 4 140.88 14.93 -128.56
CA ALA A 4 140.78 13.48 -128.81
C ALA A 4 140.89 13.16 -130.31
N ALA A 5 140.30 13.97 -131.19
CA ALA A 5 140.43 13.82 -132.63
C ALA A 5 141.89 14.10 -133.09
N ALA A 6 142.52 15.13 -132.53
CA ALA A 6 143.94 15.43 -132.79
C ALA A 6 144.88 14.29 -132.35
N ALA A 7 144.60 13.65 -131.20
CA ALA A 7 145.36 12.48 -130.75
C ALA A 7 145.23 11.28 -131.69
N TRP A 8 144.02 11.01 -132.21
CA TRP A 8 143.81 9.96 -133.23
C TRP A 8 144.46 10.29 -134.58
N VAL A 9 144.44 11.55 -135.02
CA VAL A 9 145.15 11.99 -136.23
C VAL A 9 146.67 11.86 -136.05
N ALA A 10 147.22 12.20 -134.89
CA ALA A 10 148.63 12.01 -134.59
C ALA A 10 149.04 10.52 -134.58
N PHE A 11 148.21 9.65 -134.00
CA PHE A 11 148.41 8.19 -134.03
C PHE A 11 148.40 7.62 -135.46
N ALA A 12 147.53 8.15 -136.34
CA ALA A 12 147.47 7.73 -137.74
C ALA A 12 148.72 8.13 -138.57
N ILE A 13 149.48 9.14 -138.14
CA ILE A 13 150.71 9.59 -138.81
C ILE A 13 151.95 8.89 -138.22
N VAL A 14 151.97 8.60 -136.91
CA VAL A 14 153.03 7.82 -136.24
C VAL A 14 152.41 6.80 -135.26
N PRO A 15 152.19 5.54 -135.68
CA PRO A 15 151.58 4.52 -134.83
C PRO A 15 152.55 4.04 -133.74
N GLY A 16 152.07 4.01 -132.50
CA GLY A 16 152.81 3.49 -131.34
C GLY A 16 151.90 3.31 -130.13
N GLU A 17 152.23 2.37 -129.24
CA GLU A 17 151.35 1.98 -128.12
C GLU A 17 151.01 3.15 -127.17
N ARG A 18 151.99 4.05 -126.93
CA ARG A 18 151.81 5.21 -126.05
C ARG A 18 150.83 6.24 -126.60
N SER A 19 150.76 6.44 -127.92
CA SER A 19 149.79 7.34 -128.55
C SER A 19 148.38 6.72 -128.56
N ALA A 20 148.25 5.39 -128.70
CA ALA A 20 146.97 4.69 -128.56
C ALA A 20 146.36 4.84 -127.15
N LEU A 21 147.15 4.64 -126.10
CA LEU A 21 146.71 4.82 -124.70
C LEU A 21 146.28 6.27 -124.40
N ALA A 22 147.03 7.26 -124.90
CA ALA A 22 146.69 8.68 -124.74
C ALA A 22 145.37 9.04 -125.46
N ALA A 23 145.19 8.55 -126.70
CA ALA A 23 143.95 8.75 -127.45
C ALA A 23 142.74 8.07 -126.78
N GLY A 24 142.91 6.84 -126.28
CA GLY A 24 141.90 6.10 -125.52
C GLY A 24 141.47 6.82 -124.24
N GLY A 25 142.43 7.25 -123.41
CA GLY A 25 142.15 8.04 -122.19
C GLY A 25 141.39 9.33 -122.49
N LEU A 26 141.79 10.07 -123.53
CA LEU A 26 141.09 11.28 -123.97
C LEU A 26 139.67 11.00 -124.47
N THR A 27 139.42 9.89 -125.17
CA THR A 27 138.04 9.52 -125.56
C THR A 27 137.17 9.16 -124.35
N VAL A 28 137.70 8.42 -123.36
CA VAL A 28 136.96 8.09 -122.13
C VAL A 28 136.63 9.35 -121.32
N CYS A 29 137.57 10.29 -121.14
CA CYS A 29 137.28 11.56 -120.48
C CYS A 29 136.25 12.41 -121.23
N VAL A 30 136.24 12.38 -122.58
CA VAL A 30 135.24 13.06 -123.41
C VAL A 30 133.86 12.38 -123.31
N LEU A 31 133.80 11.05 -123.21
CA LEU A 31 132.54 10.32 -122.98
C LEU A 31 131.99 10.56 -121.57
N ALA A 32 132.82 10.56 -120.53
CA ALA A 32 132.40 10.82 -119.15
C ALA A 32 131.90 12.27 -118.97
N THR A 33 132.60 13.26 -119.54
CA THR A 33 132.13 14.65 -119.54
C THR A 33 130.88 14.85 -120.40
N GLY A 34 130.78 14.16 -121.55
CA GLY A 34 129.55 14.13 -122.35
C GLY A 34 128.34 13.56 -121.59
N ALA A 35 128.54 12.44 -120.87
CA ALA A 35 127.51 11.83 -120.04
C ALA A 35 127.07 12.76 -118.89
N ALA A 36 128.01 13.43 -118.21
CA ALA A 36 127.69 14.41 -117.18
C ALA A 36 126.89 15.60 -117.74
N VAL A 37 127.28 16.13 -118.90
CA VAL A 37 126.59 17.24 -119.59
C VAL A 37 125.20 16.83 -120.09
N LEU A 38 124.97 15.56 -120.43
CA LEU A 38 123.65 15.02 -120.79
C LEU A 38 122.77 14.71 -119.55
N LEU A 39 123.36 14.31 -118.43
CA LEU A 39 122.65 14.06 -117.18
C LEU A 39 122.24 15.35 -116.46
N GLN A 40 123.02 16.42 -116.56
CA GLN A 40 122.69 17.71 -115.93
C GLN A 40 121.30 18.27 -116.32
N PRO A 41 120.90 18.37 -117.60
CA PRO A 41 119.54 18.80 -117.97
C PRO A 41 118.47 17.76 -117.61
N ALA A 42 118.81 16.46 -117.53
CA ALA A 42 117.87 15.44 -117.04
C ALA A 42 117.57 15.62 -115.54
N LEU A 43 118.60 15.87 -114.72
CA LEU A 43 118.45 16.17 -113.28
C LEU A 43 117.77 17.53 -113.03
N GLN A 44 117.99 18.52 -113.89
CA GLN A 44 117.24 19.79 -113.83
C GLN A 44 115.77 19.61 -114.22
N ARG A 45 115.45 18.74 -115.19
CA ARG A 45 114.06 18.36 -115.51
C ARG A 45 113.42 17.58 -114.37
N ALA A 46 114.13 16.62 -113.76
CA ALA A 46 113.64 15.89 -112.59
C ALA A 46 113.27 16.86 -111.45
N ARG A 47 114.23 17.68 -110.97
CA ARG A 47 113.97 18.68 -109.91
C ARG A 47 112.88 19.70 -110.26
N ARG A 48 112.68 19.98 -111.54
CA ARG A 48 111.58 20.83 -112.01
C ARG A 48 110.23 20.10 -111.96
N LEU A 49 110.18 18.84 -112.36
CA LEU A 49 108.99 17.98 -112.24
C LEU A 49 108.66 17.75 -110.76
N ASP A 50 109.65 17.45 -109.91
CA ASP A 50 109.51 17.35 -108.46
C ASP A 50 108.88 18.63 -107.90
N GLY A 51 109.46 19.81 -108.20
CA GLY A 51 108.90 21.09 -107.79
C GLY A 51 107.57 21.49 -108.47
N GLU A 52 107.14 20.83 -109.55
CA GLU A 52 105.81 21.00 -110.15
C GLU A 52 104.79 20.02 -109.54
N LEU A 53 105.25 18.83 -109.09
CA LEU A 53 104.52 17.83 -108.31
C LEU A 53 104.28 18.31 -106.88
N ASP A 54 105.29 18.79 -106.17
CA ASP A 54 105.17 19.37 -104.81
C ASP A 54 104.07 20.46 -104.81
N ARG A 55 104.14 21.40 -105.77
CA ARG A 55 103.13 22.44 -105.92
C ARG A 55 101.76 21.89 -106.34
N ALA A 56 101.69 20.79 -107.08
CA ALA A 56 100.42 20.13 -107.39
C ALA A 56 99.83 19.45 -106.14
N GLU A 57 100.66 18.83 -105.31
CA GLU A 57 100.25 18.20 -104.06
C GLU A 57 99.86 19.23 -103.00
N GLU A 58 100.60 20.33 -102.84
CA GLU A 58 100.20 21.46 -101.98
C GLU A 58 98.85 22.05 -102.40
N ARG A 59 98.62 22.24 -103.71
CA ARG A 59 97.33 22.69 -104.25
C ARG A 59 96.22 21.66 -104.02
N LEU A 60 96.51 20.37 -104.13
CA LEU A 60 95.55 19.28 -103.87
C LEU A 60 95.22 19.19 -102.38
N ARG A 61 96.22 19.12 -101.49
CA ARG A 61 96.07 19.15 -100.02
C ARG A 61 95.30 20.41 -99.59
N GLY A 62 95.66 21.57 -100.14
CA GLY A 62 94.98 22.85 -99.88
C GLY A 62 93.57 22.96 -100.49
N TYR A 63 93.22 22.15 -101.49
CA TYR A 63 91.84 22.01 -101.97
C TYR A 63 91.05 21.06 -101.08
N VAL A 64 91.58 19.86 -100.80
CA VAL A 64 90.99 18.84 -99.92
C VAL A 64 90.72 19.40 -98.52
N ALA A 65 91.65 20.18 -97.95
CA ALA A 65 91.44 20.82 -96.64
C ALA A 65 90.30 21.85 -96.65
N ARG A 66 90.12 22.60 -97.75
CA ARG A 66 89.02 23.57 -97.90
C ARG A 66 87.68 22.87 -98.14
N GLU A 67 87.65 21.84 -98.97
CA GLU A 67 86.44 21.02 -99.18
C GLU A 67 86.05 20.31 -97.88
N ALA A 68 87.01 19.70 -97.15
CA ALA A 68 86.75 19.07 -95.86
C ALA A 68 86.22 20.05 -94.80
N ALA A 69 86.75 21.28 -94.76
CA ALA A 69 86.23 22.34 -93.88
C ALA A 69 84.81 22.77 -94.28
N ALA A 70 84.55 22.96 -95.58
CA ALA A 70 83.22 23.29 -96.10
C ALA A 70 82.19 22.19 -95.79
N ARG A 71 82.54 20.92 -96.04
CA ARG A 71 81.70 19.76 -95.68
C ARG A 71 81.52 19.61 -94.18
N GLY A 72 82.52 19.96 -93.36
CA GLY A 72 82.37 20.04 -91.91
C GLY A 72 81.26 21.01 -91.51
N VAL A 73 81.29 22.23 -92.05
CA VAL A 73 80.26 23.25 -91.79
C VAL A 73 78.89 22.85 -92.34
N GLU A 74 78.81 22.26 -93.54
CA GLU A 74 77.54 21.71 -94.07
C GLU A 74 76.97 20.61 -93.18
N LEU A 75 77.81 19.68 -92.70
CA LEU A 75 77.40 18.61 -91.79
C LEU A 75 76.98 19.15 -90.41
N GLU A 76 77.64 20.17 -89.88
CA GLU A 76 77.21 20.84 -88.64
C GLU A 76 75.86 21.57 -88.81
N GLN A 77 75.62 22.21 -89.96
CA GLN A 77 74.33 22.81 -90.29
C GLN A 77 73.23 21.77 -90.46
N LEU A 78 73.51 20.64 -91.13
CA LEU A 78 72.58 19.53 -91.26
C LEU A 78 72.31 18.83 -89.92
N LEU A 79 73.31 18.67 -89.05
CA LEU A 79 73.16 18.09 -87.72
C LEU A 79 72.40 19.01 -86.75
N THR A 80 72.67 20.32 -86.77
CA THR A 80 71.91 21.28 -85.95
C THR A 80 70.46 21.39 -86.43
N ARG A 81 70.23 21.38 -87.74
CA ARG A 81 68.89 21.30 -88.33
C ARG A 81 68.16 20.01 -87.95
N ALA A 82 68.77 18.84 -88.17
CA ALA A 82 68.16 17.55 -87.84
C ALA A 82 67.88 17.41 -86.33
N ARG A 83 68.76 17.95 -85.47
CA ARG A 83 68.50 18.05 -84.02
C ARG A 83 67.29 18.94 -83.74
N ALA A 84 67.20 20.14 -84.34
CA ALA A 84 66.06 21.03 -84.16
C ALA A 84 64.75 20.40 -84.66
N GLU A 85 64.77 19.72 -85.81
CA GLU A 85 63.62 19.00 -86.36
C GLU A 85 63.21 17.82 -85.45
N SER A 86 64.17 17.08 -84.88
CA SER A 86 63.87 16.00 -83.91
C SER A 86 63.33 16.51 -82.56
N LEU A 87 63.83 17.64 -82.07
CA LEU A 87 63.33 18.28 -80.85
C LEU A 87 61.94 18.91 -81.05
N ALA A 88 61.67 19.47 -82.23
CA ALA A 88 60.34 19.96 -82.60
C ALA A 88 59.34 18.81 -82.67
N LEU A 89 59.72 17.67 -83.26
CA LEU A 89 58.89 16.46 -83.29
C LEU A 89 58.62 15.93 -81.87
N LEU A 90 59.64 15.85 -81.01
CA LEU A 90 59.47 15.42 -79.61
C LEU A 90 58.52 16.37 -78.85
N ALA A 91 58.69 17.68 -78.98
CA ALA A 91 57.80 18.66 -78.33
C ALA A 91 56.35 18.61 -78.85
N ASP A 92 56.14 18.25 -80.12
CA ASP A 92 54.81 18.02 -80.69
C ASP A 92 54.17 16.73 -80.14
N GLN A 93 54.95 15.64 -80.06
CA GLN A 93 54.49 14.40 -79.42
C GLN A 93 54.20 14.59 -77.92
N GLU A 94 55.00 15.36 -77.18
CA GLU A 94 54.75 15.68 -75.77
C GLU A 94 53.46 16.49 -75.58
N ARG A 95 53.21 17.50 -76.42
CA ARG A 95 51.94 18.25 -76.43
C ARG A 95 50.76 17.33 -76.71
N ARG A 96 50.86 16.51 -77.75
CA ARG A 96 49.84 15.55 -78.13
C ARG A 96 49.53 14.56 -77.01
N ILE A 97 50.55 13.98 -76.38
CA ILE A 97 50.39 13.07 -75.22
C ILE A 97 49.78 13.81 -74.01
N ALA A 98 50.13 15.08 -73.79
CA ALA A 98 49.52 15.88 -72.73
C ALA A 98 48.04 16.21 -73.02
N GLU A 99 47.68 16.41 -74.28
CA GLU A 99 46.30 16.66 -74.72
C GLU A 99 45.45 15.38 -74.70
N GLU A 100 45.98 14.25 -75.19
CA GLU A 100 45.36 12.92 -75.08
C GLU A 100 45.14 12.53 -73.61
N ARG A 101 46.11 12.80 -72.71
CA ARG A 101 45.92 12.61 -71.25
C ARG A 101 44.89 13.56 -70.65
N ARG A 102 44.82 14.82 -71.10
CA ARG A 102 43.81 15.79 -70.63
C ARG A 102 42.40 15.37 -71.04
N THR A 103 42.20 14.88 -72.25
CA THR A 103 40.88 14.41 -72.72
C THR A 103 40.50 13.08 -72.05
N GLU A 104 41.44 12.15 -71.85
CA GLU A 104 41.23 10.90 -71.11
C GLU A 104 40.87 11.16 -69.63
N LEU A 105 41.59 12.06 -68.95
CA LEU A 105 41.29 12.45 -67.57
C LEU A 105 39.92 13.13 -67.47
N ALA A 106 39.61 14.08 -68.36
CA ALA A 106 38.31 14.74 -68.37
C ALA A 106 37.15 13.79 -68.75
N ALA A 107 37.41 12.71 -69.50
CA ALA A 107 36.43 11.64 -69.71
C ALA A 107 36.18 10.88 -68.40
N ARG A 108 37.24 10.32 -67.79
CA ARG A 108 37.16 9.60 -66.50
C ARG A 108 36.52 10.43 -65.39
N GLU A 109 36.79 11.73 -65.32
CA GLU A 109 36.19 12.65 -64.34
C GLU A 109 34.67 12.77 -64.53
N ARG A 110 34.18 12.85 -65.78
CA ARG A 110 32.74 12.84 -66.09
C ARG A 110 32.11 11.48 -65.79
N ASP A 111 32.77 10.39 -66.14
CA ASP A 111 32.27 9.03 -65.90
C ASP A 111 32.11 8.75 -64.40
N VAL A 112 33.13 9.09 -63.59
CA VAL A 112 33.09 9.00 -62.13
C VAL A 112 32.04 9.94 -61.53
N SER A 113 31.93 11.18 -62.03
CA SER A 113 30.91 12.12 -61.58
C SER A 113 29.49 11.63 -61.89
N GLY A 114 29.29 10.99 -63.04
CA GLY A 114 28.03 10.35 -63.43
C GLY A 114 27.67 9.18 -62.52
N ALA A 115 28.61 8.26 -62.29
CA ALA A 115 28.40 7.12 -61.39
C ALA A 115 28.13 7.56 -59.92
N LEU A 116 28.80 8.61 -59.44
CA LEU A 116 28.52 9.21 -58.14
C LEU A 116 27.15 9.88 -58.10
N ALA A 117 26.73 10.60 -59.14
CA ALA A 117 25.41 11.19 -59.22
C ALA A 117 24.29 10.13 -59.28
N GLU A 118 24.50 9.03 -60.01
CA GLU A 118 23.54 7.92 -60.12
C GLU A 118 23.40 7.15 -58.80
N THR A 119 24.50 6.81 -58.14
CA THR A 119 24.48 6.14 -56.83
C THR A 119 23.93 7.04 -55.70
N LEU A 120 24.15 8.36 -55.76
CA LEU A 120 23.48 9.32 -54.89
C LEU A 120 21.97 9.41 -55.18
N ALA A 121 21.56 9.36 -56.45
CA ALA A 121 20.15 9.34 -56.83
C ALA A 121 19.45 8.02 -56.46
N GLU A 122 20.14 6.88 -56.50
CA GLU A 122 19.64 5.59 -56.01
C GLU A 122 19.51 5.56 -54.48
N THR A 123 20.57 5.92 -53.74
CA THR A 123 20.52 5.94 -52.28
C THR A 123 19.49 6.95 -51.77
N ARG A 124 19.32 8.11 -52.43
CA ARG A 124 18.22 9.04 -52.17
C ARG A 124 16.85 8.39 -52.37
N ARG A 125 16.57 7.78 -53.52
CA ARG A 125 15.29 7.09 -53.79
C ARG A 125 15.01 5.98 -52.78
N SER A 126 16.04 5.24 -52.36
CA SER A 126 15.95 4.20 -51.33
C SER A 126 15.59 4.77 -49.95
N LEU A 127 16.16 5.92 -49.58
CA LEU A 127 15.82 6.63 -48.34
C LEU A 127 14.41 7.22 -48.39
N GLU A 128 14.02 7.85 -49.49
CA GLU A 128 12.66 8.40 -49.67
C GLU A 128 11.60 7.28 -49.59
N ALA A 129 11.82 6.14 -50.24
CA ALA A 129 10.94 4.98 -50.16
C ALA A 129 10.87 4.37 -48.74
N ARG A 130 11.99 4.33 -48.01
CA ARG A 130 12.02 3.86 -46.60
C ARG A 130 11.31 4.80 -45.65
N LEU A 131 11.48 6.12 -45.83
CA LEU A 131 10.79 7.13 -45.02
C LEU A 131 9.28 7.12 -45.27
N ALA A 132 8.85 6.95 -46.53
CA ALA A 132 7.44 6.74 -46.84
C ALA A 132 6.89 5.50 -46.13
N ALA A 133 7.54 4.34 -46.27
CA ALA A 133 7.13 3.09 -45.62
C ALA A 133 7.07 3.20 -44.07
N TRP A 134 8.00 3.94 -43.45
CA TRP A 134 7.97 4.21 -42.01
C TRP A 134 6.87 5.19 -41.60
N SER A 135 6.51 6.19 -42.41
CA SER A 135 5.35 7.06 -42.16
C SER A 135 4.06 6.24 -42.18
N ASP A 136 3.88 5.44 -43.23
CA ASP A 136 2.83 4.46 -43.42
C ASP A 136 2.68 3.50 -42.22
N ASP A 137 3.79 2.97 -41.68
CA ASP A 137 3.78 2.08 -40.52
C ASP A 137 3.46 2.80 -39.20
N LEU A 138 3.88 4.07 -39.05
CA LEU A 138 3.53 4.91 -37.91
C LEU A 138 2.04 5.26 -37.91
N GLU A 139 1.47 5.63 -39.06
CA GLU A 139 0.02 5.87 -39.22
C GLU A 139 -0.79 4.58 -38.93
N ARG A 140 -0.32 3.42 -39.43
CA ARG A 140 -0.91 2.12 -39.09
C ARG A 140 -0.86 1.81 -37.60
N ALA A 141 0.24 2.15 -36.93
CA ALA A 141 0.41 1.96 -35.49
C ALA A 141 -0.48 2.92 -34.66
N GLU A 142 -0.56 4.20 -35.03
CA GLU A 142 -1.44 5.18 -34.39
C GLU A 142 -2.91 4.78 -34.53
N ALA A 143 -3.34 4.38 -35.72
CA ALA A 143 -4.69 3.88 -35.97
C ALA A 143 -4.98 2.55 -35.23
N ALA A 144 -3.97 1.71 -34.96
CA ALA A 144 -4.12 0.52 -34.14
C ALA A 144 -4.25 0.86 -32.65
N LEU A 145 -3.37 1.72 -32.11
CA LEU A 145 -3.39 2.16 -30.72
C LEU A 145 -4.69 2.92 -30.40
N SER A 146 -5.14 3.82 -31.27
CA SER A 146 -6.39 4.56 -31.11
C SER A 146 -7.61 3.63 -31.00
N ARG A 147 -7.66 2.57 -31.81
CA ARG A 147 -8.70 1.52 -31.72
C ARG A 147 -8.59 0.71 -30.43
N GLN A 148 -7.39 0.40 -29.96
CA GLN A 148 -7.20 -0.30 -28.67
C GLN A 148 -7.64 0.56 -27.48
N VAL A 149 -7.30 1.86 -27.47
CA VAL A 149 -7.75 2.81 -26.43
C VAL A 149 -9.28 2.91 -26.41
N ALA A 150 -9.92 3.05 -27.57
CA ALA A 150 -11.39 3.05 -27.68
C ALA A 150 -12.01 1.75 -27.12
N GLN A 151 -11.48 0.57 -27.50
CA GLN A 151 -11.94 -0.72 -27.00
C GLN A 151 -11.74 -0.92 -25.49
N VAL A 152 -10.71 -0.31 -24.90
CA VAL A 152 -10.50 -0.29 -23.44
C VAL A 152 -11.52 0.63 -22.77
N GLY A 153 -11.76 1.83 -23.34
CA GLY A 153 -12.79 2.76 -22.85
C GLY A 153 -14.19 2.14 -22.86
N GLU A 154 -14.63 1.57 -23.98
CA GLU A 154 -15.91 0.84 -24.07
C GLU A 154 -16.03 -0.29 -23.05
N ARG A 155 -14.93 -1.00 -22.78
CA ARG A 155 -14.90 -2.10 -21.80
C ARG A 155 -15.02 -1.56 -20.37
N GLN A 156 -14.33 -0.48 -20.05
CA GLN A 156 -14.42 0.20 -18.76
C GLN A 156 -15.83 0.77 -18.54
N GLU A 157 -16.43 1.45 -19.52
CA GLU A 157 -17.84 1.90 -19.43
C GLU A 157 -18.80 0.73 -19.19
N ARG A 158 -18.63 -0.38 -19.90
CA ARG A 158 -19.47 -1.58 -19.78
C ARG A 158 -19.34 -2.20 -18.40
N GLN A 159 -18.11 -2.32 -17.89
CA GLN A 159 -17.84 -2.80 -16.53
C GLN A 159 -18.42 -1.85 -15.47
N LEU A 160 -18.28 -0.53 -15.63
CA LEU A 160 -18.87 0.46 -14.73
C LEU A 160 -20.40 0.36 -14.69
N ARG A 161 -21.07 0.32 -15.85
CA ARG A 161 -22.52 0.11 -15.96
C ARG A 161 -22.96 -1.21 -15.33
N GLU A 162 -22.21 -2.29 -15.52
CA GLU A 162 -22.49 -3.59 -14.88
C GLU A 162 -22.30 -3.53 -13.35
N THR A 163 -21.26 -2.87 -12.85
CA THR A 163 -21.06 -2.68 -11.40
C THR A 163 -22.13 -1.79 -10.78
N GLN A 164 -22.59 -0.75 -11.49
CA GLN A 164 -23.67 0.11 -11.03
C GLN A 164 -24.98 -0.68 -10.91
N ALA A 165 -25.39 -1.40 -11.97
CA ALA A 165 -26.59 -2.25 -11.93
C ALA A 165 -26.51 -3.34 -10.84
N ARG A 166 -25.31 -3.86 -10.54
CA ARG A 166 -25.05 -4.79 -9.42
C ARG A 166 -25.08 -4.11 -8.03
N ILE A 167 -24.88 -2.80 -7.94
CA ILE A 167 -25.05 -2.00 -6.71
C ILE A 167 -26.52 -1.67 -6.54
N ASP A 168 -27.20 -1.17 -7.58
CA ASP A 168 -28.62 -0.83 -7.55
C ASP A 168 -29.47 -2.04 -7.14
N ALA A 169 -29.27 -3.19 -7.79
CA ALA A 169 -29.94 -4.44 -7.45
C ALA A 169 -29.50 -5.08 -6.11
N LYS A 170 -28.50 -4.51 -5.42
CA LYS A 170 -28.19 -4.82 -4.01
C LYS A 170 -28.88 -3.84 -3.06
N LEU A 171 -28.96 -2.56 -3.40
CA LEU A 171 -29.69 -1.55 -2.65
C LEU A 171 -31.18 -1.91 -2.55
N GLU A 172 -31.82 -2.24 -3.67
CA GLU A 172 -33.23 -2.71 -3.69
C GLU A 172 -33.48 -3.91 -2.74
N ARG A 173 -32.52 -4.83 -2.64
CA ARG A 173 -32.60 -6.00 -1.74
C ARG A 173 -32.36 -5.63 -0.28
N LEU A 174 -31.48 -4.67 -0.01
CA LEU A 174 -31.24 -4.16 1.34
C LEU A 174 -32.44 -3.34 1.84
N ASP A 175 -33.05 -2.52 0.98
CA ASP A 175 -34.27 -1.78 1.31
C ASP A 175 -35.45 -2.73 1.54
N GLY A 176 -35.63 -3.73 0.67
CA GLY A 176 -36.63 -4.79 0.86
C GLY A 176 -36.45 -5.55 2.18
N ALA A 177 -35.23 -6.04 2.46
CA ALA A 177 -34.92 -6.73 3.72
C ALA A 177 -35.06 -5.81 4.95
N THR A 178 -34.77 -4.51 4.81
CA THR A 178 -34.95 -3.52 5.89
C THR A 178 -36.43 -3.28 6.18
N GLU A 179 -37.28 -3.23 5.15
CA GLU A 179 -38.72 -3.09 5.33
C GLU A 179 -39.36 -4.38 5.88
N GLU A 180 -38.92 -5.55 5.44
CA GLU A 180 -39.28 -6.84 6.06
C GLU A 180 -38.91 -6.87 7.56
N GLN A 181 -37.72 -6.40 7.93
CA GLN A 181 -37.29 -6.28 9.33
C GLN A 181 -38.14 -5.28 10.13
N ARG A 182 -38.50 -4.12 9.55
CA ARG A 182 -39.41 -3.16 10.19
C ARG A 182 -40.79 -3.78 10.42
N LEU A 183 -41.35 -4.45 9.43
CA LEU A 183 -42.65 -5.13 9.52
C LEU A 183 -42.61 -6.28 10.53
N ALA A 184 -41.53 -7.05 10.60
CA ALA A 184 -41.34 -8.08 11.63
C ALA A 184 -41.24 -7.48 13.04
N HIS A 185 -40.46 -6.40 13.22
CA HIS A 185 -40.35 -5.69 14.49
C HIS A 185 -41.70 -5.08 14.95
N LEU A 186 -42.49 -4.54 14.02
CA LEU A 186 -43.85 -4.05 14.31
C LEU A 186 -44.78 -5.19 14.74
N ARG A 187 -44.75 -6.35 14.07
CA ARG A 187 -45.53 -7.54 14.47
C ARG A 187 -45.15 -8.02 15.87
N LEU A 188 -43.85 -8.15 16.17
CA LEU A 188 -43.36 -8.54 17.50
C LEU A 188 -43.77 -7.54 18.58
N ARG A 189 -43.72 -6.23 18.29
CA ARG A 189 -44.22 -5.19 19.22
C ARG A 189 -45.72 -5.33 19.47
N ASP A 190 -46.51 -5.62 18.45
CA ASP A 190 -47.94 -5.88 18.55
C ASP A 190 -48.23 -7.15 19.37
N GLU A 191 -47.50 -8.23 19.14
CA GLU A 191 -47.62 -9.49 19.87
C GLU A 191 -47.23 -9.36 21.35
N ILE A 192 -46.18 -8.60 21.66
CA ILE A 192 -45.80 -8.23 23.04
C ILE A 192 -46.89 -7.34 23.68
N THR A 193 -47.49 -6.42 22.91
CA THR A 193 -48.57 -5.55 23.41
C THR A 193 -49.83 -6.37 23.71
N ARG A 194 -50.19 -7.32 22.83
CA ARG A 194 -51.35 -8.22 23.00
C ARG A 194 -51.14 -9.18 24.16
N SER A 195 -50.01 -9.87 24.24
CA SER A 195 -49.72 -10.78 25.36
C SER A 195 -49.64 -10.03 26.70
N GLY A 196 -49.08 -8.82 26.71
CA GLY A 196 -49.11 -7.92 27.87
C GLY A 196 -50.52 -7.39 28.24
N GLN A 197 -51.48 -7.38 27.30
CA GLN A 197 -52.88 -7.10 27.58
C GLN A 197 -53.61 -8.35 28.12
N THR A 198 -53.36 -9.53 27.53
CA THR A 198 -53.90 -10.82 28.00
C THR A 198 -53.48 -11.11 29.43
N LEU A 199 -52.18 -11.03 29.74
CA LEU A 199 -51.65 -11.23 31.09
C LEU A 199 -52.23 -10.23 32.11
N LYS A 200 -52.51 -8.98 31.70
CA LYS A 200 -53.20 -8.01 32.55
C LYS A 200 -54.66 -8.35 32.79
N ALA A 201 -55.36 -8.91 31.81
CA ALA A 201 -56.74 -9.36 31.96
C ALA A 201 -56.82 -10.61 32.86
N GLU A 202 -55.90 -11.56 32.67
CA GLU A 202 -55.76 -12.76 33.50
C GLU A 202 -55.47 -12.40 34.96
N LEU A 203 -54.47 -11.55 35.22
CA LEU A 203 -54.16 -11.06 36.58
C LEU A 203 -55.31 -10.24 37.19
N ALA A 204 -56.09 -9.50 36.40
CA ALA A 204 -57.27 -8.78 36.90
C ALA A 204 -58.40 -9.75 37.29
N ILE A 205 -58.60 -10.83 36.54
CA ILE A 205 -59.56 -11.90 36.88
C ILE A 205 -59.09 -12.63 38.14
N GLU A 206 -57.81 -12.99 38.23
CA GLU A 206 -57.24 -13.64 39.42
C GLU A 206 -57.34 -12.74 40.66
N HIS A 207 -57.05 -11.44 40.53
CA HIS A 207 -57.20 -10.49 41.64
C HIS A 207 -58.66 -10.32 42.10
N GLU A 208 -59.64 -10.33 41.20
CA GLU A 208 -61.06 -10.29 41.60
C GLU A 208 -61.53 -11.63 42.18
N GLN A 209 -60.99 -12.77 41.73
CA GLN A 209 -61.18 -14.08 42.37
C GLN A 209 -60.63 -14.08 43.80
N HIS A 210 -59.36 -13.73 44.00
CA HIS A 210 -58.76 -13.56 45.34
C HIS A 210 -59.51 -12.53 46.20
N ALA A 211 -60.10 -11.49 45.60
CA ALA A 211 -60.91 -10.51 46.33
C ALA A 211 -62.31 -11.04 46.67
N ALA A 212 -62.89 -11.92 45.85
CA ALA A 212 -64.17 -12.57 46.11
C ALA A 212 -64.02 -13.71 47.14
N GLU A 213 -62.93 -14.47 47.09
CA GLU A 213 -62.58 -15.50 48.06
C GLU A 213 -62.35 -14.89 49.45
N ARG A 214 -61.49 -13.87 49.56
CA ARG A 214 -61.34 -13.11 50.83
C ARG A 214 -62.67 -12.50 51.31
N ARG A 215 -63.58 -12.09 50.42
CA ARG A 215 -64.93 -11.63 50.80
C ARG A 215 -65.80 -12.77 51.36
N ARG A 216 -65.68 -14.00 50.84
CA ARG A 216 -66.34 -15.21 51.39
C ARG A 216 -65.73 -15.61 52.74
N GLU A 217 -64.41 -15.75 52.82
CA GLU A 217 -63.69 -16.09 54.05
C GLU A 217 -64.03 -15.11 55.19
N LEU A 218 -64.04 -13.80 54.92
CA LEU A 218 -64.42 -12.79 55.91
C LEU A 218 -65.91 -12.88 56.31
N HIS A 219 -66.79 -13.28 55.40
CA HIS A 219 -68.21 -13.50 55.71
C HIS A 219 -68.42 -14.77 56.54
N GLU A 220 -67.75 -15.88 56.20
CA GLU A 220 -67.78 -17.14 56.97
C GLU A 220 -67.16 -16.95 58.37
N LEU A 221 -66.09 -16.16 58.49
CA LEU A 221 -65.53 -15.76 59.78
C LEU A 221 -66.49 -14.87 60.57
N ALA A 222 -67.18 -13.92 59.93
CA ALA A 222 -68.18 -13.07 60.59
C ALA A 222 -69.40 -13.87 61.07
N ASP A 223 -69.89 -14.81 60.26
CA ASP A 223 -71.00 -15.70 60.61
C ASP A 223 -70.60 -16.71 61.69
N GLY A 224 -69.37 -17.23 61.64
CA GLY A 224 -68.79 -18.07 62.68
C GLY A 224 -68.62 -17.33 64.01
N LEU A 225 -68.15 -16.08 63.98
CA LEU A 225 -68.07 -15.20 65.15
C LEU A 225 -69.47 -14.89 65.69
N GLY A 226 -70.42 -14.50 64.85
CA GLY A 226 -71.81 -14.21 65.27
C GLY A 226 -72.56 -15.46 65.77
N SER A 227 -72.26 -16.64 65.23
CA SER A 227 -72.77 -17.92 65.73
C SER A 227 -72.21 -18.24 67.11
N ARG A 228 -70.88 -18.11 67.28
CA ARG A 228 -70.21 -18.33 68.57
C ARG A 228 -70.59 -17.27 69.60
N GLU A 229 -70.87 -16.04 69.19
CA GLU A 229 -71.41 -15.00 70.07
C GLU A 229 -72.83 -15.37 70.54
N ARG A 230 -73.72 -15.83 69.64
CA ARG A 230 -75.05 -16.34 70.01
C ARG A 230 -74.95 -17.55 70.94
N GLU A 231 -74.04 -18.48 70.69
CA GLU A 231 -73.79 -19.63 71.57
C GLU A 231 -73.32 -19.18 72.96
N LEU A 232 -72.35 -18.26 73.03
CA LEU A 232 -71.85 -17.69 74.28
C LEU A 232 -72.93 -16.90 75.03
N ARG A 233 -73.74 -16.09 74.34
CA ARG A 233 -74.90 -15.39 74.93
C ARG A 233 -75.93 -16.40 75.48
N ALA A 234 -76.33 -17.39 74.69
CA ALA A 234 -77.28 -18.42 75.13
C ALA A 234 -76.71 -19.36 76.20
N ARG A 235 -75.37 -19.44 76.35
CA ARG A 235 -74.70 -20.09 77.47
C ARG A 235 -74.71 -19.20 78.72
N ILE A 236 -74.40 -17.91 78.57
CA ILE A 236 -74.47 -16.91 79.65
C ILE A 236 -75.91 -16.80 80.18
N GLU A 237 -76.94 -16.81 79.32
CA GLU A 237 -78.35 -16.82 79.73
C GLU A 237 -78.73 -18.09 80.50
N ARG A 238 -78.20 -19.26 80.08
CA ARG A 238 -78.36 -20.52 80.83
C ARG A 238 -77.66 -20.44 82.19
N GLU A 239 -76.37 -20.12 82.24
CA GLU A 239 -75.60 -19.99 83.47
C GLU A 239 -76.21 -18.91 84.40
N GLN A 240 -76.73 -17.80 83.86
CA GLN A 240 -77.47 -16.78 84.63
C GLN A 240 -78.81 -17.29 85.14
N SER A 241 -79.56 -18.07 84.36
CA SER A 241 -80.85 -18.64 84.81
C SER A 241 -80.67 -19.79 85.81
N GLU A 242 -79.61 -20.60 85.67
CA GLU A 242 -79.19 -21.60 86.65
C GLU A 242 -78.72 -20.94 87.96
N VAL A 243 -77.93 -19.87 87.87
CA VAL A 243 -77.56 -19.04 89.04
C VAL A 243 -78.79 -18.37 89.66
N ALA A 244 -79.73 -17.84 88.86
CA ALA A 244 -80.96 -17.24 89.38
C ALA A 244 -81.87 -18.27 90.06
N GLN A 245 -82.00 -19.48 89.49
CA GLN A 245 -82.73 -20.59 90.11
C GLN A 245 -82.03 -21.08 91.38
N SER A 246 -80.70 -21.16 91.40
CA SER A 246 -79.91 -21.51 92.59
C SER A 246 -80.06 -20.45 93.69
N ILE A 247 -80.05 -19.16 93.33
CA ILE A 247 -80.31 -18.04 94.24
C ILE A 247 -81.75 -18.09 94.75
N GLN A 248 -82.73 -18.36 93.89
CA GLN A 248 -84.15 -18.45 94.28
C GLN A 248 -84.43 -19.67 95.16
N ALA A 249 -83.84 -20.83 94.87
CA ALA A 249 -83.91 -22.01 95.73
C ALA A 249 -83.21 -21.76 97.08
N GLY A 250 -82.07 -21.07 97.06
CA GLY A 250 -81.38 -20.59 98.28
C GLY A 250 -82.26 -19.62 99.09
N PHE A 251 -82.96 -18.69 98.44
CA PHE A 251 -83.93 -17.83 99.08
C PHE A 251 -85.10 -18.61 99.66
N VAL A 252 -85.69 -19.58 98.95
CA VAL A 252 -86.76 -20.44 99.50
C VAL A 252 -86.25 -21.27 100.70
N GLU A 253 -85.00 -21.72 100.70
CA GLU A 253 -84.44 -22.42 101.85
C GLU A 253 -84.14 -21.48 103.03
N ILE A 254 -83.71 -20.24 102.76
CA ILE A 254 -83.55 -19.17 103.75
C ILE A 254 -84.90 -18.74 104.31
N GLU A 255 -85.92 -18.57 103.48
CA GLU A 255 -87.30 -18.28 103.88
C GLU A 255 -87.88 -19.42 104.72
N ARG A 256 -87.64 -20.69 104.36
CA ARG A 256 -88.03 -21.83 105.20
C ARG A 256 -87.31 -21.82 106.55
N LYS A 257 -85.99 -21.55 106.58
CA LYS A 257 -85.21 -21.42 107.83
C LYS A 257 -85.68 -20.23 108.68
N ALA A 258 -86.03 -19.11 108.04
CA ALA A 258 -86.56 -17.92 108.69
C ALA A 258 -87.97 -18.18 109.24
N LEU A 259 -88.86 -18.82 108.47
CA LEU A 259 -90.20 -19.24 108.89
C LEU A 259 -90.14 -20.26 110.02
N GLU A 260 -89.27 -21.27 109.96
CA GLU A 260 -89.05 -22.20 111.09
C GLU A 260 -88.51 -21.47 112.33
N SER A 261 -87.65 -20.47 112.15
CA SER A 261 -87.14 -19.64 113.26
C SER A 261 -88.22 -18.74 113.84
N LEU A 262 -89.12 -18.21 113.01
CA LEU A 262 -90.27 -17.40 113.41
C LEU A 262 -91.36 -18.26 114.06
N GLU A 263 -91.58 -19.48 113.57
CA GLU A 263 -92.48 -20.46 114.19
C GLU A 263 -91.93 -20.91 115.56
N ARG A 264 -90.61 -21.08 115.70
CA ARG A 264 -89.96 -21.34 116.99
C ARG A 264 -90.06 -20.14 117.94
N SER A 265 -89.86 -18.91 117.47
CA SER A 265 -90.00 -17.72 118.33
C SER A 265 -91.45 -17.47 118.74
N VAL A 266 -92.42 -17.65 117.83
CA VAL A 266 -93.86 -17.57 118.11
C VAL A 266 -94.33 -18.71 119.02
N ARG A 267 -93.86 -19.96 118.82
CA ARG A 267 -94.17 -21.09 119.72
C ARG A 267 -93.60 -20.87 121.12
N ASN A 268 -92.40 -20.30 121.25
CA ASN A 268 -91.81 -19.94 122.54
C ASN A 268 -92.54 -18.76 123.20
N ALA A 269 -92.90 -17.71 122.44
CA ALA A 269 -93.66 -16.56 122.93
C ALA A 269 -95.08 -16.96 123.38
N SER A 270 -95.76 -17.81 122.61
CA SER A 270 -97.09 -18.35 122.92
C SER A 270 -97.07 -19.20 124.20
N LYS A 271 -96.02 -20.02 124.39
CA LYS A 271 -95.82 -20.74 125.65
C LYS A 271 -95.54 -19.80 126.83
N SER A 272 -94.70 -18.78 126.62
CA SER A 272 -94.40 -17.76 127.64
C SER A 272 -95.63 -16.94 128.08
N TYR A 273 -96.59 -16.69 127.18
CA TYR A 273 -97.84 -15.98 127.50
C TYR A 273 -98.84 -16.83 128.29
N ALA A 274 -98.80 -18.16 128.15
CA ALA A 274 -99.66 -19.08 128.89
C ALA A 274 -99.21 -19.23 130.36
N ASP A 275 -97.91 -19.41 130.60
CA ASP A 275 -97.39 -19.60 131.97
C ASP A 275 -97.42 -18.28 132.79
N ALA A 276 -97.16 -17.12 132.15
CA ALA A 276 -97.08 -15.82 132.84
C ALA A 276 -98.42 -15.31 133.43
N THR A 277 -99.56 -15.77 132.91
CA THR A 277 -100.90 -15.31 133.33
C THR A 277 -101.47 -16.11 134.51
N ALA A 278 -100.93 -17.29 134.82
CA ALA A 278 -101.34 -18.08 135.99
C ALA A 278 -100.67 -17.61 137.31
N GLN A 279 -99.49 -16.99 137.23
CA GLN A 279 -98.63 -16.76 138.40
C GLN A 279 -98.64 -15.31 138.92
N THR A 280 -98.89 -14.32 138.06
CA THR A 280 -98.83 -12.89 138.44
C THR A 280 -100.07 -12.37 139.18
N PHE A 281 -101.20 -13.06 139.14
CA PHE A 281 -102.37 -12.76 139.98
C PHE A 281 -102.19 -13.18 141.46
N ALA A 282 -101.15 -13.97 141.77
CA ALA A 282 -100.82 -14.40 143.13
C ALA A 282 -99.83 -13.44 143.85
N GLU A 283 -98.98 -12.72 143.12
CA GLU A 283 -97.95 -11.84 143.71
C GLU A 283 -98.44 -10.40 143.94
N SER A 284 -99.46 -9.96 143.18
CA SER A 284 -100.06 -8.62 143.26
C SER A 284 -100.73 -8.30 144.61
N VAL A 285 -100.98 -9.31 145.45
CA VAL A 285 -101.53 -9.16 146.81
C VAL A 285 -100.44 -9.07 147.89
N LYS A 286 -99.17 -9.39 147.57
CA LYS A 286 -98.07 -9.41 148.56
C LYS A 286 -96.95 -8.40 148.28
N GLY A 287 -96.68 -8.05 147.02
CA GLY A 287 -95.61 -7.11 146.66
C GLY A 287 -95.91 -5.63 146.90
N ALA A 288 -97.18 -5.25 147.09
CA ALA A 288 -97.62 -3.85 147.16
C ALA A 288 -97.35 -3.14 148.50
N ARG A 289 -96.29 -3.53 149.25
CA ARG A 289 -96.03 -2.96 150.59
C ARG A 289 -94.58 -2.85 151.07
N GLU A 290 -93.58 -3.36 150.35
CA GLU A 290 -92.18 -3.28 150.79
C GLU A 290 -91.25 -2.77 149.66
N ASP A 291 -90.84 -1.51 149.78
CA ASP A 291 -89.67 -0.82 149.21
C ASP A 291 -89.32 -1.07 147.72
N ALA A 292 -89.74 -0.25 146.76
CA ALA A 292 -90.01 1.21 146.83
C ALA A 292 -88.84 2.06 147.40
N ALA A 293 -87.57 1.65 147.21
CA ALA A 293 -86.42 2.48 147.60
C ALA A 293 -85.12 2.36 146.76
N ARG A 294 -84.67 1.15 146.33
CA ARG A 294 -83.22 0.91 146.06
C ARG A 294 -82.80 0.56 144.62
N ARG A 295 -83.51 1.04 143.59
CA ARG A 295 -83.09 0.95 142.17
C ARG A 295 -83.20 2.31 141.46
N PHE A 296 -82.10 3.07 141.34
CA PHE A 296 -82.02 4.24 140.43
C PHE A 296 -80.60 4.83 140.18
N SER A 297 -79.49 4.05 140.19
CA SER A 297 -78.16 4.69 140.27
C SER A 297 -76.95 4.07 139.55
N ARG A 298 -76.95 2.81 139.12
CA ARG A 298 -75.72 2.14 138.63
C ARG A 298 -75.96 1.18 137.48
N GLU A 299 -74.89 0.92 136.73
CA GLU A 299 -74.79 -0.03 135.61
C GLU A 299 -75.59 0.36 134.33
N LEU A 300 -75.55 1.66 134.00
CA LEU A 300 -75.41 2.11 132.62
C LEU A 300 -73.92 2.42 132.35
N ASP A 301 -73.08 1.38 132.31
CA ASP A 301 -71.63 1.51 132.07
C ASP A 301 -71.09 0.34 131.23
N HIS A 302 -70.18 0.65 130.29
CA HIS A 302 -69.44 -0.26 129.37
C HIS A 302 -70.29 -1.13 128.40
N ALA A 303 -70.20 -1.05 127.07
CA ALA A 303 -69.25 -0.41 126.13
C ALA A 303 -67.82 -1.01 126.06
N GLY A 304 -67.25 -1.08 124.84
CA GLY A 304 -65.98 -1.74 124.50
C GLY A 304 -66.17 -2.89 123.48
N GLU A 305 -66.05 -2.79 122.14
CA GLU A 305 -65.37 -1.88 121.18
C GLU A 305 -64.04 -2.42 120.61
N THR A 306 -63.72 -2.05 119.34
CA THR A 306 -62.48 -2.33 118.56
C THR A 306 -62.42 -3.72 117.86
N VAL A 307 -62.18 -3.96 116.55
CA VAL A 307 -61.70 -3.26 115.31
C VAL A 307 -60.33 -3.73 114.78
N SER A 308 -60.16 -3.74 113.44
CA SER A 308 -58.98 -4.15 112.62
C SER A 308 -58.81 -5.68 112.45
N ARG A 309 -58.19 -6.27 111.40
CA ARG A 309 -57.23 -5.88 110.32
C ARG A 309 -57.49 -6.71 109.04
N GLU A 310 -56.87 -6.59 107.86
CA GLU A 310 -56.21 -5.57 106.97
C GLU A 310 -55.71 -6.36 105.69
N ALA A 311 -55.21 -5.87 104.54
CA ALA A 311 -54.88 -4.58 103.92
C ALA A 311 -54.75 -4.77 102.37
N ALA A 312 -54.32 -3.72 101.62
CA ALA A 312 -53.56 -3.81 100.34
C ALA A 312 -54.32 -4.34 99.06
N THR A 313 -53.87 -4.32 97.78
CA THR A 313 -52.90 -3.58 96.89
C THR A 313 -53.15 -4.08 95.43
N ILE A 314 -52.78 -3.48 94.27
CA ILE A 314 -52.15 -2.21 93.83
C ILE A 314 -52.58 -1.90 92.37
N LEU A 315 -52.35 -0.68 91.83
CA LEU A 315 -52.39 -0.41 90.38
C LEU A 315 -51.49 0.80 90.00
N ALA A 316 -50.33 0.57 89.35
CA ALA A 316 -49.37 1.65 89.04
C ALA A 316 -48.31 1.34 87.95
N ASP A 317 -48.67 0.88 86.73
CA ASP A 317 -47.68 0.68 85.65
C ASP A 317 -48.25 0.68 84.20
N ARG A 318 -48.71 1.82 83.65
CA ARG A 318 -49.07 1.87 82.19
C ARG A 318 -49.16 3.22 81.45
N LEU A 319 -48.34 4.22 81.75
CA LEU A 319 -48.30 5.49 80.98
C LEU A 319 -46.90 5.98 80.57
N ALA A 320 -45.99 5.06 80.21
CA ALA A 320 -44.60 5.37 79.87
C ALA A 320 -44.04 4.68 78.59
N GLN A 321 -44.89 4.13 77.70
CA GLN A 321 -44.43 3.28 76.59
C GLN A 321 -45.09 3.55 75.22
N VAL A 322 -44.97 4.77 74.69
CA VAL A 322 -45.38 5.09 73.30
C VAL A 322 -44.32 5.88 72.50
N GLY A 323 -43.47 6.70 73.15
CA GLY A 323 -42.63 7.66 72.42
C GLY A 323 -41.41 7.10 71.66
N ASN A 324 -40.74 6.06 72.17
CA ASN A 324 -39.33 5.79 71.77
C ASN A 324 -39.15 4.83 70.56
N THR A 325 -40.20 4.13 70.12
CA THR A 325 -40.09 3.04 69.13
C THR A 325 -40.24 3.49 67.67
N GLY A 326 -40.56 4.77 67.43
CA GLY A 326 -40.76 5.31 66.07
C GLY A 326 -39.46 5.70 65.36
N ALA A 327 -38.59 6.48 66.02
CA ALA A 327 -37.41 7.09 65.40
C ALA A 327 -36.41 6.06 64.84
N GLN A 328 -36.02 5.08 65.67
CA GLN A 328 -34.96 4.11 65.36
C GLN A 328 -35.29 3.19 64.15
N ARG A 329 -36.56 3.06 63.75
CA ARG A 329 -36.97 2.27 62.57
C ARG A 329 -36.89 3.02 61.24
N LEU A 330 -36.92 4.35 61.25
CA LEU A 330 -36.74 5.16 60.04
C LEU A 330 -35.25 5.36 59.73
N GLU A 331 -34.47 5.69 60.75
CA GLU A 331 -33.03 5.98 60.64
C GLU A 331 -32.25 4.78 60.08
N LYS A 332 -32.48 3.58 60.62
CA LYS A 332 -31.87 2.34 60.12
C LYS A 332 -32.24 2.03 58.66
N ARG A 333 -33.49 2.26 58.26
CA ARG A 333 -33.95 2.04 56.87
C ARG A 333 -33.33 3.02 55.87
N MET A 334 -33.09 4.27 56.26
CA MET A 334 -32.41 5.23 55.38
C MET A 334 -30.92 4.89 55.21
N ALA A 335 -30.24 4.46 56.27
CA ALA A 335 -28.85 3.98 56.17
C ALA A 335 -28.72 2.72 55.30
N GLU A 336 -29.66 1.76 55.45
CA GLU A 336 -29.66 0.52 54.65
C GLU A 336 -29.95 0.78 53.16
N MET A 337 -30.83 1.72 52.81
CA MET A 337 -31.09 2.09 51.40
C MET A 337 -29.95 2.92 50.79
N ALA A 338 -29.39 3.90 51.52
CA ALA A 338 -28.25 4.70 51.03
C ALA A 338 -27.06 3.79 50.68
N GLY A 339 -26.67 2.91 51.60
CA GLY A 339 -25.59 1.95 51.38
C GLY A 339 -25.92 0.84 50.39
N GLN A 340 -27.17 0.68 49.92
CA GLN A 340 -27.50 -0.18 48.78
C GLN A 340 -27.35 0.56 47.45
N ILE A 341 -27.74 1.83 47.39
CA ILE A 341 -27.61 2.68 46.19
C ILE A 341 -26.13 2.91 45.86
N GLU A 342 -25.28 3.18 46.85
CA GLU A 342 -23.83 3.35 46.64
C GLU A 342 -23.19 2.06 46.06
N ARG A 343 -23.48 0.89 46.64
CA ARG A 343 -22.98 -0.39 46.12
C ARG A 343 -23.48 -0.68 44.69
N GLN A 344 -24.73 -0.37 44.36
CA GLN A 344 -25.23 -0.50 42.98
C GLN A 344 -24.54 0.47 42.01
N GLN A 345 -24.21 1.69 42.44
CA GLN A 345 -23.46 2.64 41.62
C GLN A 345 -22.01 2.18 41.42
N GLU A 346 -21.32 1.70 42.45
CA GLU A 346 -19.97 1.14 42.33
C GLU A 346 -19.93 -0.10 41.43
N GLU A 347 -20.90 -1.01 41.56
CA GLU A 347 -21.00 -2.23 40.75
C GLU A 347 -21.29 -1.92 39.27
N VAL A 348 -22.17 -0.94 38.99
CA VAL A 348 -22.41 -0.45 37.62
C VAL A 348 -21.17 0.25 37.05
N VAL A 349 -20.47 1.09 37.82
CA VAL A 349 -19.24 1.77 37.37
C VAL A 349 -18.10 0.77 37.17
N ALA A 350 -17.97 -0.26 38.00
CA ALA A 350 -17.02 -1.34 37.81
C ALA A 350 -17.32 -2.15 36.53
N GLY A 351 -18.59 -2.52 36.31
CA GLY A 351 -19.03 -3.22 35.10
C GLY A 351 -18.82 -2.39 33.82
N LEU A 352 -19.05 -1.07 33.88
CA LEU A 352 -18.74 -0.16 32.77
C LEU A 352 -17.24 -0.05 32.51
N ARG A 353 -16.40 0.08 33.54
CA ARG A 353 -14.93 0.08 33.42
C ARG A 353 -14.42 -1.24 32.82
N GLN A 354 -14.96 -2.38 33.26
CA GLN A 354 -14.59 -3.70 32.72
C GLN A 354 -14.97 -3.85 31.25
N ARG A 355 -16.18 -3.42 30.86
CA ARG A 355 -16.61 -3.42 29.45
C ARG A 355 -15.77 -2.49 28.57
N LEU A 356 -15.42 -1.31 29.08
CA LEU A 356 -14.59 -0.34 28.35
C LEU A 356 -13.15 -0.86 28.17
N ALA A 357 -12.56 -1.47 29.21
CA ALA A 357 -11.25 -2.12 29.10
C ALA A 357 -11.26 -3.34 28.16
N ALA A 358 -12.35 -4.12 28.14
CA ALA A 358 -12.51 -5.23 27.20
C ALA A 358 -12.62 -4.74 25.75
N ALA A 359 -13.41 -3.70 25.50
CA ALA A 359 -13.54 -3.06 24.18
C ALA A 359 -12.22 -2.40 23.73
N GLU A 360 -11.45 -1.80 24.64
CA GLU A 360 -10.12 -1.28 24.32
C GLU A 360 -9.14 -2.40 23.97
N ALA A 361 -9.14 -3.51 24.71
CA ALA A 361 -8.31 -4.68 24.41
C ALA A 361 -8.71 -5.37 23.09
N GLU A 362 -9.98 -5.31 22.69
CA GLU A 362 -10.46 -5.73 21.37
C GLU A 362 -10.04 -4.76 20.26
N LEU A 363 -10.22 -3.45 20.45
CA LEU A 363 -9.76 -2.43 19.51
C LEU A 363 -8.24 -2.50 19.26
N ARG A 364 -7.44 -2.68 20.32
CA ARG A 364 -5.98 -2.86 20.20
C ARG A 364 -5.61 -4.11 19.40
N ARG A 365 -6.33 -5.23 19.58
CA ARG A 365 -6.14 -6.46 18.78
C ARG A 365 -6.53 -6.27 17.32
N ASN A 366 -7.64 -5.57 17.05
CA ASN A 366 -8.09 -5.28 15.68
C ASN A 366 -7.12 -4.33 14.96
N LEU A 367 -6.59 -3.32 15.65
CA LEU A 367 -5.54 -2.44 15.11
C LEU A 367 -4.22 -3.20 14.85
N GLN A 368 -3.83 -4.14 15.72
CA GLN A 368 -2.68 -5.01 15.48
C GLN A 368 -2.89 -5.97 14.30
N ALA A 369 -4.10 -6.50 14.11
CA ALA A 369 -4.43 -7.33 12.96
C ALA A 369 -4.35 -6.54 11.65
N ILE A 370 -4.95 -5.34 11.60
CA ILE A 370 -4.90 -4.45 10.42
C ILE A 370 -3.46 -3.99 10.13
N ALA A 371 -2.64 -3.75 11.16
CA ALA A 371 -1.22 -3.43 10.98
C ALA A 371 -0.45 -4.60 10.35
N ALA A 372 -0.63 -5.82 10.86
CA ALA A 372 0.01 -7.03 10.33
C ALA A 372 -0.48 -7.37 8.91
N GLU A 373 -1.76 -7.14 8.61
CA GLU A 373 -2.33 -7.29 7.27
C GLU A 373 -1.71 -6.27 6.29
N GLY A 374 -1.61 -5.00 6.69
CA GLY A 374 -0.94 -3.95 5.90
C GLY A 374 0.57 -4.15 5.72
N GLU A 375 1.26 -4.76 6.69
CA GLU A 375 2.65 -5.20 6.54
C GLU A 375 2.77 -6.39 5.57
N GLY A 376 1.83 -7.33 5.61
CA GLY A 376 1.71 -8.42 4.64
C GLY A 376 1.45 -7.91 3.20
N GLU A 377 0.52 -6.98 3.02
CA GLU A 377 0.28 -6.34 1.73
C GLU A 377 1.51 -5.59 1.21
N ARG A 378 2.22 -4.87 2.08
CA ARG A 378 3.50 -4.20 1.72
C ARG A 378 4.55 -5.21 1.26
N ALA A 379 4.77 -6.30 2.00
CA ALA A 379 5.71 -7.34 1.59
C ALA A 379 5.34 -7.98 0.24
N VAL A 380 4.04 -8.19 -0.04
CA VAL A 380 3.55 -8.67 -1.33
C VAL A 380 3.76 -7.64 -2.45
N LEU A 381 3.58 -6.34 -2.18
CA LEU A 381 3.83 -5.27 -3.14
C LEU A 381 5.33 -5.08 -3.42
N GLU A 382 6.18 -5.13 -2.40
CA GLU A 382 7.65 -5.07 -2.55
C GLU A 382 8.19 -6.27 -3.35
N ALA A 383 7.69 -7.48 -3.07
CA ALA A 383 8.04 -8.67 -3.86
C ALA A 383 7.61 -8.54 -5.33
N ARG A 384 6.41 -7.97 -5.59
CA ARG A 384 5.93 -7.68 -6.97
C ARG A 384 6.75 -6.59 -7.65
N LEU A 385 7.17 -5.55 -6.93
CA LEU A 385 8.04 -4.50 -7.46
C LEU A 385 9.42 -5.06 -7.82
N GLY A 386 10.03 -5.87 -6.96
CA GLY A 386 11.31 -6.53 -7.24
C GLY A 386 11.25 -7.45 -8.46
N GLU A 387 10.16 -8.22 -8.61
CA GLU A 387 9.91 -9.05 -9.80
C GLU A 387 9.70 -8.20 -11.08
N LEU A 388 9.03 -7.04 -10.98
CA LEU A 388 8.88 -6.11 -12.09
C LEU A 388 10.21 -5.46 -12.50
N THR A 389 11.02 -4.99 -11.54
CA THR A 389 12.38 -4.49 -11.78
C THR A 389 13.23 -5.55 -12.47
N ARG A 390 13.23 -6.79 -11.95
CA ARG A 390 13.94 -7.91 -12.56
C ARG A 390 13.52 -8.17 -14.00
N ARG A 391 12.21 -8.14 -14.30
CA ARG A 391 11.69 -8.31 -15.68
C ARG A 391 12.10 -7.16 -16.60
N ILE A 392 12.19 -5.94 -16.08
CA ILE A 392 12.71 -4.78 -16.84
C ILE A 392 14.20 -4.98 -17.13
N ASP A 393 15.01 -5.39 -16.16
CA ASP A 393 16.44 -5.67 -16.37
C ASP A 393 16.67 -6.82 -17.36
N GLU A 394 15.94 -7.93 -17.22
CA GLU A 394 15.99 -9.06 -18.16
C GLU A 394 15.54 -8.64 -19.58
N ALA A 395 14.54 -7.77 -19.72
CA ALA A 395 14.12 -7.20 -21.01
C ALA A 395 15.16 -6.24 -21.60
N VAL A 396 15.82 -5.40 -20.79
CA VAL A 396 16.91 -4.51 -21.21
C VAL A 396 18.13 -5.31 -21.65
N ILE A 397 18.47 -6.41 -20.95
CA ILE A 397 19.54 -7.33 -21.34
C ILE A 397 19.20 -8.04 -22.66
N GLN A 398 17.95 -8.48 -22.87
CA GLN A 398 17.52 -9.02 -24.16
C GLN A 398 17.53 -7.98 -25.29
N ALA A 399 17.15 -6.73 -25.01
CA ALA A 399 17.21 -5.64 -25.98
C ALA A 399 18.65 -5.32 -26.40
N ARG A 400 19.58 -5.23 -25.44
CA ARG A 400 21.02 -5.08 -25.71
C ARG A 400 21.56 -6.23 -26.55
N ARG A 401 21.34 -7.49 -26.15
CA ARG A 401 21.78 -8.67 -26.93
C ARG A 401 21.24 -8.71 -28.36
N ARG A 402 20.03 -8.20 -28.59
CA ARG A 402 19.46 -8.04 -29.95
C ARG A 402 20.15 -6.92 -30.73
N LEU A 403 20.52 -5.81 -30.08
CA LEU A 403 21.31 -4.74 -30.67
C LEU A 403 22.71 -5.25 -31.06
N ASP A 404 23.42 -5.90 -30.12
CA ASP A 404 24.76 -6.46 -30.30
C ASP A 404 24.80 -7.45 -31.49
N ALA A 405 23.77 -8.30 -31.60
CA ALA A 405 23.63 -9.26 -32.70
C ALA A 405 23.33 -8.60 -34.06
N LEU A 406 22.56 -7.51 -34.08
CA LEU A 406 22.33 -6.71 -35.30
C LEU A 406 23.58 -5.93 -35.71
N GLU A 407 24.42 -5.50 -34.77
CA GLU A 407 25.72 -4.90 -35.07
C GLU A 407 26.71 -5.93 -35.63
N HIS A 408 26.75 -7.17 -35.09
CA HIS A 408 27.58 -8.24 -35.67
C HIS A 408 27.15 -8.62 -37.09
N GLN A 409 25.83 -8.73 -37.36
CA GLN A 409 25.30 -8.93 -38.73
C GLN A 409 25.58 -7.75 -39.69
N ARG A 410 26.07 -6.62 -39.18
CA ARG A 410 26.46 -5.43 -39.95
C ARG A 410 27.98 -5.32 -40.16
N VAL A 411 28.76 -6.24 -39.59
CA VAL A 411 30.22 -6.36 -39.78
C VAL A 411 30.57 -7.54 -40.69
N GLU A 412 29.68 -8.53 -40.81
CA GLU A 412 29.80 -9.65 -41.78
C GLU A 412 29.17 -9.34 -43.17
N ARG A 413 29.04 -8.06 -43.54
CA ARG A 413 28.52 -7.58 -44.83
C ARG A 413 29.27 -6.36 -45.34
#